data_AF-A0A2D7Y3L7-F1
#
_entry.id   AF-A0A2D7Y3L7-F1
#
_cell.length_a   1.000
_cell.length_b   1.000
_cell.length_c   1.000
_cell.angle_alpha   90.00
_cell.angle_beta   90.00
_cell.angle_gamma   90.00
#
_symmetry.space_group_name_H-M   'P 1'
#
loop_
_entity.id
_entity.type
_entity.pdbx_description
1 polymer ?
#
loop_
_entity_poly.entity_id
_entity_poly.type
_entity_poly.pdbx_seq_one_letter_code
_entity_poly.pdbx_strand_id
1 'polypeptide(L)'
;MTGLSRIAALGGLALLAGCATSQGVQWGGVMDPVDIPDASVHCRIARVNLVEWGTVNNSEALALPLFANQNRETRTIPMIFDIDADGRPRNIRYTGDPDLLENGAIRDGIYRTAGGISRSRFAWADDAAVRFATDCPYEPNYEVRVY
;
A
#
# COMPACT_ATOMS: atom_id res chain seq x y z
N MET A 1 1.31 -71.66 -3.56
CA MET A 1 0.25 -70.96 -4.30
C MET A 1 0.57 -69.47 -4.25
N THR A 2 0.93 -68.91 -5.39
CA THR A 2 1.29 -67.52 -5.64
C THR A 2 0.06 -66.72 -6.08
N GLY A 3 -0.04 -65.45 -5.68
CA GLY A 3 -1.08 -64.47 -6.08
C GLY A 3 -1.61 -63.71 -4.86
N LEU A 4 -1.83 -62.39 -4.83
CA LEU A 4 -2.12 -61.43 -5.89
C LEU A 4 -1.48 -60.06 -5.58
N SER A 5 -1.02 -59.38 -6.62
CA SER A 5 -0.81 -57.93 -6.69
C SER A 5 -2.12 -57.15 -6.50
N ARG A 6 -2.03 -55.92 -5.94
CA ARG A 6 -2.49 -54.68 -6.61
C ARG A 6 -2.08 -53.42 -5.83
N ILE A 7 -1.30 -52.60 -6.53
CA ILE A 7 -1.04 -51.18 -6.31
C ILE A 7 -2.35 -50.40 -6.56
N ALA A 8 -2.51 -49.28 -5.84
CA ALA A 8 -3.23 -48.04 -6.20
C ALA A 8 -4.36 -47.63 -5.24
N ALA A 9 -4.16 -46.47 -4.58
CA ALA A 9 -5.06 -45.32 -4.58
C ALA A 9 -4.40 -44.22 -3.72
N LEU A 10 -3.80 -43.19 -4.32
CA LEU A 10 -4.47 -41.92 -4.64
C LEU A 10 -5.01 -41.19 -3.40
N GLY A 11 -4.11 -40.45 -2.76
CA GLY A 11 -4.42 -39.24 -2.00
C GLY A 11 -3.27 -38.27 -2.26
N GLY A 12 -3.29 -37.41 -3.28
CA GLY A 12 -4.43 -36.70 -3.82
C GLY A 12 -4.63 -35.41 -3.03
N LEU A 13 -3.98 -34.34 -3.52
CA LEU A 13 -4.14 -32.93 -3.14
C LEU A 13 -3.56 -32.45 -1.80
N ALA A 14 -2.40 -31.78 -1.89
CA ALA A 14 -2.15 -30.59 -1.09
C ALA A 14 -1.23 -29.61 -1.86
N LEU A 15 -1.89 -28.66 -2.53
CA LEU A 15 -1.46 -27.27 -2.64
C LEU A 15 -0.21 -26.97 -3.49
N LEU A 16 -0.38 -27.19 -4.80
CA LEU A 16 0.17 -26.28 -5.80
C LEU A 16 -0.50 -24.90 -5.65
N ALA A 17 0.08 -24.02 -4.83
CA ALA A 17 -0.20 -22.58 -4.88
C ALA A 17 0.99 -21.78 -4.31
N GLY A 18 2.20 -22.15 -4.75
CA GLY A 18 3.41 -21.37 -4.52
C GLY A 18 3.75 -20.46 -5.71
N CYS A 19 2.76 -20.06 -6.51
CA CYS A 19 2.93 -18.91 -7.40
C CYS A 19 2.84 -17.65 -6.54
N ALA A 20 3.87 -17.40 -5.73
CA ALA A 20 4.22 -16.04 -5.36
C ALA A 20 4.67 -15.35 -6.65
N THR A 21 3.69 -15.03 -7.50
CA THR A 21 3.85 -13.89 -8.38
C THR A 21 4.19 -12.77 -7.42
N SER A 22 5.35 -12.17 -7.59
CA SER A 22 5.60 -10.83 -7.13
C SER A 22 4.49 -9.98 -7.74
N GLN A 23 3.35 -9.90 -7.05
CA GLN A 23 2.22 -9.07 -7.40
C GLN A 23 2.73 -7.65 -7.20
N GLY A 24 3.43 -7.15 -8.21
CA GLY A 24 3.54 -5.74 -8.46
C GLY A 24 2.11 -5.22 -8.42
N VAL A 25 1.81 -4.50 -7.34
CA VAL A 25 0.50 -4.01 -6.96
C VAL A 25 -0.11 -3.34 -8.19
N GLN A 26 -1.13 -3.96 -8.78
CA GLN A 26 -1.80 -3.45 -9.97
C GLN A 26 -2.75 -2.30 -9.57
N TRP A 27 -2.22 -1.20 -9.00
CA TRP A 27 -2.75 0.19 -8.88
C TRP A 27 -4.26 0.46 -8.65
N GLY A 28 -5.08 -0.54 -8.34
CA GLY A 28 -6.31 -0.49 -7.54
C GLY A 28 -6.24 -1.50 -6.39
N GLY A 29 -5.07 -2.09 -6.16
CA GLY A 29 -4.79 -3.04 -5.09
C GLY A 29 -4.06 -2.40 -3.91
N VAL A 30 -3.74 -3.23 -2.91
CA VAL A 30 -3.10 -2.84 -1.66
C VAL A 30 -1.58 -3.12 -1.74
N MET A 31 -0.75 -2.13 -1.39
CA MET A 31 0.70 -2.30 -1.24
C MET A 31 1.04 -2.70 0.19
N ASP A 32 2.01 -3.61 0.32
CA ASP A 32 2.45 -4.22 1.58
C ASP A 32 1.26 -4.74 2.43
N PRO A 33 0.48 -5.69 1.90
CA PRO A 33 -0.69 -6.20 2.59
C PRO A 33 -0.30 -6.99 3.84
N VAL A 34 -1.02 -6.74 4.93
CA VAL A 34 -0.93 -7.49 6.19
C VAL A 34 -2.32 -7.64 6.80
N ASP A 35 -2.54 -8.74 7.52
CA ASP A 35 -3.76 -8.92 8.29
C ASP A 35 -3.84 -7.89 9.42
N ILE A 36 -5.00 -7.27 9.57
CA ILE A 36 -5.26 -6.30 10.65
C ILE A 36 -5.56 -7.10 11.93
N PRO A 37 -4.79 -6.94 13.01
CA PRO A 37 -5.08 -7.61 14.27
C PRO A 37 -6.42 -7.13 14.87
N ASP A 38 -7.14 -8.03 15.55
CA ASP A 38 -8.38 -7.71 16.28
C ASP A 38 -8.20 -6.54 17.24
N ALA A 39 -7.02 -6.47 17.86
CA ALA A 39 -6.60 -5.34 18.68
C ALA A 39 -5.88 -4.32 17.79
N SER A 40 -6.65 -3.44 17.17
CA SER A 40 -6.17 -2.30 16.38
C SER A 40 -6.88 -1.02 16.80
N VAL A 41 -6.28 0.13 16.49
CA VAL A 41 -6.79 1.44 16.85
C VAL A 41 -6.85 2.35 15.62
N HIS A 42 -7.93 3.11 15.47
CA HIS A 42 -8.02 4.05 14.35
C HIS A 42 -6.95 5.15 14.47
N CYS A 43 -6.27 5.48 13.37
CA CYS A 43 -5.11 6.37 13.35
C CYS A 43 -5.36 7.74 13.98
N ARG A 44 -6.57 8.29 13.79
CA ARG A 44 -7.04 9.55 14.42
C ARG A 44 -6.85 9.61 15.95
N ILE A 45 -6.93 8.47 16.63
CA ILE A 45 -6.72 8.37 18.08
C ILE A 45 -5.44 7.62 18.44
N ALA A 46 -4.74 7.04 17.46
CA ALA A 46 -3.45 6.41 17.67
C ALA A 46 -2.40 7.48 18.03
N ARG A 47 -1.59 7.20 19.05
CA ARG A 47 -0.52 8.11 19.47
C ARG A 47 0.75 7.78 18.69
N VAL A 48 0.77 8.16 17.41
CA VAL A 48 1.90 7.96 16.50
C VAL A 48 2.48 9.30 16.05
N ASN A 49 3.81 9.39 16.04
CA ASN A 49 4.55 10.54 15.52
C ASN A 49 5.27 10.14 14.24
N LEU A 50 5.19 10.96 13.21
CA LEU A 50 6.06 10.83 12.05
C LEU A 50 7.52 11.06 12.48
N VAL A 51 8.39 10.12 12.15
CA VAL A 51 9.84 10.27 12.29
C VAL A 51 10.44 10.78 10.99
N GLU A 52 10.07 10.17 9.87
CA GLU A 52 10.64 10.45 8.57
C GLU A 52 9.65 10.06 7.46
N TRP A 53 9.42 10.96 6.51
CA TRP A 53 8.74 10.61 5.27
C TRP A 53 9.72 9.94 4.32
N GLY A 54 9.29 8.85 3.68
CA GLY A 54 10.02 8.29 2.56
C GLY A 54 9.99 9.26 1.37
N THR A 55 11.12 9.38 0.67
CA THR A 55 11.23 10.24 -0.50
C THR A 55 10.31 9.75 -1.62
N VAL A 56 9.45 10.61 -2.14
CA VAL A 56 8.68 10.33 -3.36
C VAL A 56 9.52 10.77 -4.55
N ASN A 57 10.09 9.82 -5.29
CA ASN A 57 10.82 10.11 -6.53
C ASN A 57 9.82 10.39 -7.66
N ASN A 58 9.24 11.58 -7.68
CA ASN A 58 8.40 12.04 -8.79
C ASN A 58 9.30 12.25 -10.01
N SER A 59 9.08 11.49 -11.09
CA SER A 59 9.70 11.78 -12.38
C SER A 59 9.06 13.04 -12.99
N GLU A 60 9.78 13.78 -13.83
CA GLU A 60 9.19 14.89 -14.62
C GLU A 60 7.97 14.42 -15.46
N ALA A 61 7.92 13.13 -15.80
CA ALA A 61 6.80 12.50 -16.50
C ALA A 61 5.49 12.49 -15.69
N LEU A 62 5.54 12.62 -14.36
CA LEU A 62 4.35 12.82 -13.51
C LEU A 62 3.91 14.27 -13.44
N ALA A 63 4.82 15.21 -13.71
CA ALA A 63 4.50 16.61 -13.65
C ALA A 63 3.51 17.02 -14.75
N LEU A 64 3.64 16.47 -15.97
CA LEU A 64 2.70 16.76 -17.05
C LEU A 64 1.26 16.28 -16.76
N PRO A 65 0.97 15.01 -16.41
CA PRO A 65 -0.39 14.55 -16.20
C PRO A 65 -1.03 15.06 -14.91
N LEU A 66 -0.25 15.31 -13.85
CA LEU A 66 -0.78 15.94 -12.63
C LEU A 66 -0.97 17.46 -12.79
N PHE A 67 -0.18 18.15 -13.63
CA PHE A 67 -0.14 19.63 -13.66
C PHE A 67 -0.34 20.29 -15.06
N ALA A 68 -0.46 19.55 -16.17
CA ALA A 68 -0.66 20.13 -17.52
C ALA A 68 -2.11 20.54 -17.81
N ASN A 69 -3.08 20.06 -17.03
CA ASN A 69 -4.41 20.66 -17.00
C ASN A 69 -4.38 21.84 -16.02
N GLN A 70 -3.84 22.96 -16.48
CA GLN A 70 -3.73 24.25 -15.76
C GLN A 70 -5.08 24.92 -15.45
N ASN A 71 -6.18 24.17 -15.42
CA ASN A 71 -7.43 24.59 -14.80
C ASN A 71 -7.39 24.26 -13.29
N ARG A 72 -6.55 25.02 -12.58
CA ARG A 72 -6.73 25.52 -11.19
C ARG A 72 -7.16 24.59 -10.04
N GLU A 73 -7.05 23.28 -10.14
CA GLU A 73 -7.30 22.42 -8.98
C GLU A 73 -6.09 21.53 -8.70
N THR A 74 -5.44 21.79 -7.57
CA THR A 74 -4.40 20.93 -6.99
C THR A 74 -4.89 19.49 -7.01
N ARG A 75 -4.27 18.63 -7.82
CA ARG A 75 -4.61 17.20 -7.82
C ARG A 75 -3.90 16.50 -6.68
N THR A 76 -4.63 16.25 -5.60
CA THR A 76 -4.20 15.38 -4.50
C THR A 76 -4.27 13.92 -4.97
N ILE A 77 -3.30 13.11 -4.56
CA ILE A 77 -3.38 11.65 -4.67
C ILE A 77 -3.79 11.13 -3.28
N PRO A 78 -5.09 11.03 -2.97
CA PRO A 78 -5.54 10.59 -1.66
C PRO A 78 -5.17 9.11 -1.47
N MET A 79 -4.46 8.85 -0.38
CA MET A 79 -4.05 7.52 0.03
C MET A 79 -4.48 7.29 1.47
N ILE A 80 -4.75 6.03 1.82
CA ILE A 80 -4.81 5.58 3.21
C ILE A 80 -3.86 4.42 3.42
N PHE A 81 -3.36 4.28 4.64
CA PHE A 81 -2.43 3.24 5.04
C PHE A 81 -2.62 2.90 6.51
N ASP A 82 -2.10 1.75 6.93
CA ASP A 82 -2.03 1.33 8.32
C ASP A 82 -0.58 1.45 8.83
N ILE A 83 -0.37 1.49 10.14
CA ILE A 83 0.97 1.50 10.76
C ILE A 83 1.09 0.29 11.67
N ASP A 84 2.05 -0.58 11.39
CA ASP A 84 2.31 -1.77 12.21
C ASP A 84 3.03 -1.45 13.53
N ALA A 85 3.27 -2.50 14.32
CA ALA A 85 3.92 -2.38 15.62
C ALA A 85 5.33 -1.79 15.56
N ASP A 86 6.02 -1.97 14.44
CA ASP A 86 7.37 -1.47 14.18
C ASP A 86 7.38 -0.02 13.66
N GLY A 87 6.20 0.61 13.56
CA GLY A 87 6.07 1.95 13.03
C GLY A 87 6.26 2.01 11.51
N ARG A 88 6.00 0.91 10.80
CA ARG A 88 6.08 0.82 9.35
C ARG A 88 4.70 0.90 8.71
N PRO A 89 4.57 1.65 7.61
CA PRO A 89 3.35 1.65 6.83
C PRO A 89 3.05 0.29 6.20
N ARG A 90 1.77 -0.09 6.23
CA ARG A 90 1.19 -1.31 5.65
C ARG A 90 -0.14 -0.98 4.99
N ASN A 91 -0.70 -1.94 4.26
CA ASN A 91 -2.05 -1.83 3.70
C ASN A 91 -2.30 -0.52 2.92
N ILE A 92 -1.28 -0.05 2.20
CA ILE A 92 -1.29 1.26 1.54
C ILE A 92 -2.17 1.17 0.30
N ARG A 93 -3.18 2.04 0.19
CA ARG A 93 -4.18 2.00 -0.87
C ARG A 93 -4.61 3.39 -1.31
N TYR A 94 -4.87 3.51 -2.61
CA TYR A 94 -5.48 4.71 -3.20
C TYR A 94 -6.97 4.74 -2.87
N THR A 95 -7.48 5.93 -2.57
CA THR A 95 -8.89 6.13 -2.18
C THR A 95 -9.61 7.17 -3.02
N GLY A 96 -8.99 7.65 -4.09
CA GLY A 96 -9.62 8.58 -5.02
C GLY A 96 -10.48 7.87 -6.06
N ASP A 97 -10.83 8.61 -7.10
CA ASP A 97 -11.71 8.16 -8.17
C ASP A 97 -11.07 6.99 -8.96
N PRO A 98 -11.70 5.79 -9.00
CA PRO A 98 -11.18 4.64 -9.73
C PRO A 98 -11.09 4.88 -11.24
N ASP A 99 -11.89 5.77 -11.83
CA ASP A 99 -11.84 6.05 -13.27
C ASP A 99 -10.52 6.72 -13.66
N LEU A 100 -9.86 7.41 -12.72
CA LEU A 100 -8.54 7.98 -12.93
C LEU A 100 -7.45 6.92 -13.09
N LEU A 101 -7.69 5.68 -12.67
CA LEU A 101 -6.78 4.56 -12.87
C LEU A 101 -6.74 4.09 -14.33
N GLU A 102 -7.63 4.55 -15.20
CA GLU A 102 -7.49 4.32 -16.64
C GLU A 102 -6.29 5.07 -17.22
N ASN A 103 -5.85 6.15 -16.56
CA ASN A 103 -4.69 6.91 -16.96
C ASN A 103 -3.39 6.28 -16.42
N GLY A 104 -2.56 5.75 -17.34
CA GLY A 104 -1.30 5.10 -17.00
C GLY A 104 -0.32 5.98 -16.23
N ALA A 105 -0.34 7.30 -16.42
CA ALA A 105 0.53 8.20 -15.68
C ALA A 105 0.01 8.49 -14.26
N ILE A 106 -1.32 8.55 -14.05
CA ILE A 106 -1.89 8.62 -12.70
C ILE A 106 -1.55 7.35 -11.91
N ARG A 107 -1.65 6.18 -12.54
CA ARG A 107 -1.24 4.90 -11.93
C ARG A 107 0.23 4.90 -11.52
N ASP A 108 1.13 5.38 -12.38
CA ASP A 108 2.56 5.51 -12.03
C ASP A 108 2.74 6.46 -10.83
N GLY A 109 1.96 7.55 -10.77
CA GLY A 109 1.98 8.51 -9.67
C GLY A 109 1.56 7.88 -8.35
N ILE A 110 0.42 7.19 -8.36
CA ILE A 110 -0.09 6.43 -7.22
C ILE A 110 0.95 5.42 -6.74
N TYR A 111 1.54 4.65 -7.65
CA TYR A 111 2.55 3.65 -7.31
C TYR A 111 3.78 4.28 -6.63
N ARG A 112 4.27 5.41 -7.14
CA ARG A 112 5.42 6.11 -6.55
C ARG A 112 5.09 6.75 -5.21
N THR A 113 3.91 7.32 -5.08
CA THR A 113 3.41 7.86 -3.81
C THR A 113 3.28 6.74 -2.77
N ALA A 114 2.67 5.62 -3.12
CA ALA A 114 2.60 4.44 -2.25
C ALA A 114 4.00 3.96 -1.84
N GLY A 115 4.96 3.93 -2.77
CA GLY A 115 6.35 3.59 -2.46
C GLY A 115 7.04 4.61 -1.54
N GLY A 116 6.70 5.90 -1.64
CA GLY A 116 7.17 6.91 -0.69
C GLY A 116 6.61 6.66 0.71
N ILE A 117 5.30 6.38 0.80
CA ILE A 117 4.64 6.01 2.05
C ILE A 117 5.32 4.76 2.65
N SER A 118 5.51 3.68 1.89
CA SER A 118 6.10 2.43 2.42
C SER A 118 7.51 2.59 2.99
N ARG A 119 8.28 3.59 2.52
CA ARG A 119 9.61 3.91 3.06
C ARG A 119 9.59 4.81 4.30
N SER A 120 8.43 5.32 4.69
CA SER A 120 8.28 6.21 5.84
C SER A 120 8.46 5.48 7.16
N ARG A 121 8.73 6.24 8.22
CA ARG A 121 8.84 5.74 9.59
C ARG A 121 8.02 6.55 10.56
N PHE A 122 7.38 5.83 11.48
CA PHE A 122 6.60 6.38 12.57
C PHE A 122 7.12 5.84 13.91
N ALA A 123 6.93 6.61 14.97
CA ALA A 123 7.26 6.23 16.33
C ALA A 123 6.01 6.30 17.20
N TRP A 124 5.77 5.25 17.98
CA TRP A 124 4.72 5.23 18.98
C TRP A 124 5.08 6.16 20.14
N ALA A 125 4.14 7.02 20.54
CA ALA A 125 4.32 8.02 21.58
C ALA A 125 3.89 7.55 22.97
N ASP A 126 3.51 6.28 23.09
CA ASP A 126 3.16 5.59 24.33
C ASP A 126 3.90 4.25 24.46
N ASP A 127 3.72 3.60 25.61
CA ASP A 127 4.28 2.31 25.97
C ASP A 127 3.24 1.17 25.84
N ALA A 128 2.18 1.36 25.05
CA ALA A 128 1.13 0.36 24.88
C ALA A 128 1.67 -0.94 24.27
N ALA A 129 1.15 -2.08 24.76
CA ALA A 129 1.58 -3.42 24.36
C ALA A 129 1.03 -3.86 22.99
N VAL A 130 -0.15 -3.36 22.60
CA VAL A 130 -0.74 -3.59 21.28
C VAL A 130 -0.52 -2.36 20.41
N ARG A 131 0.04 -2.56 19.22
CA ARG A 131 0.46 -1.49 18.32
C ARG A 131 0.05 -1.82 16.89
N PHE A 132 -1.09 -1.29 16.48
CA PHE A 132 -1.51 -1.29 15.09
C PHE A 132 -2.48 -0.14 14.86
N ALA A 133 -2.11 0.84 14.04
CA ALA A 133 -2.97 1.96 13.70
C ALA A 133 -3.62 1.71 12.32
N THR A 134 -4.93 1.86 12.21
CA THR A 134 -5.65 1.68 10.94
C THR A 134 -6.11 2.99 10.33
N ASP A 135 -6.22 3.03 9.01
CA ASP A 135 -6.84 4.13 8.26
C ASP A 135 -6.17 5.51 8.49
N CYS A 136 -4.84 5.54 8.47
CA CYS A 136 -4.06 6.78 8.46
C CYS A 136 -4.18 7.47 7.09
N PRO A 137 -4.71 8.71 7.03
CA PRO A 137 -4.83 9.43 5.76
C PRO A 137 -3.50 10.04 5.32
N TYR A 138 -3.28 10.08 4.01
CA TYR A 138 -2.20 10.81 3.37
C TYR A 138 -2.74 11.58 2.16
N GLU A 139 -2.76 12.90 2.29
CA GLU A 139 -3.27 13.84 1.30
C GLU A 139 -2.19 14.91 1.03
N PRO A 140 -1.17 14.62 0.21
CA PRO A 140 -0.11 15.58 -0.06
C PRO A 140 -0.65 16.71 -0.94
N ASN A 141 -0.47 17.95 -0.49
CA ASN A 141 -0.62 19.11 -1.37
C ASN A 141 0.63 19.21 -2.24
N TYR A 142 0.50 18.91 -3.54
CA TYR A 142 1.59 19.15 -4.48
C TYR A 142 1.59 20.63 -4.90
N GLU A 143 2.43 21.44 -4.26
CA GLU A 143 2.65 22.84 -4.66
C GLU A 143 3.81 22.95 -5.67
N VAL A 144 3.58 23.64 -6.79
CA VAL A 144 4.62 23.93 -7.78
C VAL A 144 5.19 25.33 -7.51
N ARG A 145 6.50 25.42 -7.23
CA ARG A 145 7.24 26.67 -7.42
C ARG A 145 7.66 26.75 -8.88
N VAL A 146 6.96 27.59 -9.64
CA VAL A 146 7.42 28.02 -10.97
C VAL A 146 8.56 29.01 -10.73
N TYR A 147 9.78 28.68 -11.16
CA TYR A 147 10.90 29.61 -11.24
C TYR A 147 10.98 30.20 -12.64
#